data_AF-A0A418X9Z1-F1
#
_entry.id   AF-A0A418X9Z1-F1
#
_cell.length_a   1.000
_cell.length_b   1.000
_cell.length_c   1.000
_cell.angle_alpha   90.00
_cell.angle_beta   90.00
_cell.angle_gamma   90.00
#
_symmetry.space_group_name_H-M   'P 1'
#
loop_
_entity.id
_entity.type
_entity.pdbx_description
1 polymer ?
#
loop_
_entity_poly.entity_id
_entity_poly.type
_entity_poly.pdbx_seq_one_letter_code
_entity_poly.pdbx_strand_id
1 'polypeptide(L)' 'MITANDPAEQELQHTVHTAATASPDWLLVRDRHIGHLMACRACYAPTGRYCVVGAELYQQYRDTEMEAIV' A
#
# COMPACT_ATOMS: atom_id res chain seq x y z
N MET A 1 39.29 21.47 21.50
CA MET A 1 38.29 22.04 20.59
C MET A 1 37.25 20.95 20.33
N ILE A 2 36.06 21.15 20.91
CA ILE A 2 34.67 20.80 20.51
C ILE A 2 34.56 20.03 19.16
N THR A 3 33.81 18.93 18.97
CA THR A 3 32.54 18.47 19.58
C THR A 3 32.44 16.94 19.63
N ALA A 4 31.65 16.45 20.59
CA ALA A 4 31.11 15.10 20.66
C ALA A 4 30.29 14.75 19.41
N ASN A 5 30.35 13.49 18.98
CA ASN A 5 29.35 12.92 18.08
C ASN A 5 28.28 12.29 18.98
N ASP A 6 27.23 13.06 19.27
CA ASP A 6 26.05 12.61 19.99
C ASP A 6 25.28 11.54 19.18
N PRO A 7 24.78 10.47 19.81
CA PRO A 7 24.07 9.38 19.12
C PRO A 7 22.60 9.71 18.73
N ALA A 8 22.23 10.99 18.59
CA ALA A 8 20.83 11.44 18.61
C ALA A 8 20.26 11.94 17.26
N GLU A 9 20.95 11.78 16.13
CA GLU A 9 20.54 12.40 14.86
C GLU A 9 20.53 11.43 13.67
N GLN A 10 20.17 10.17 13.92
CA GLN A 10 19.67 9.28 12.88
C GLN A 10 18.27 8.80 13.26
N GLU A 11 17.38 9.75 13.55
CA GLU A 11 15.96 9.49 13.46
C GLU A 11 15.66 9.27 11.96
N LEU A 12 15.86 8.02 11.52
CA LEU A 12 15.24 7.49 10.31
C LEU A 12 13.81 7.98 10.33
N GLN A 13 13.50 8.94 9.47
CA GLN A 13 12.15 9.41 9.20
C GLN A 13 11.40 8.19 8.66
N HIS A 14 10.88 7.36 9.56
CA HIS A 14 10.01 6.25 9.23
C HIS A 14 8.70 6.91 8.84
N THR A 15 8.59 7.28 7.56
CA THR A 15 7.33 7.72 7.00
C THR A 15 6.35 6.55 7.16
N VAL A 16 5.47 6.67 8.14
CA VAL A 16 4.46 5.64 8.40
C VAL A 16 3.41 5.81 7.32
N HIS A 17 3.53 5.02 6.25
CA HIS A 17 2.51 4.92 5.23
C HIS A 17 1.28 4.23 5.82
N THR A 18 0.24 5.01 6.09
CA THR A 18 -1.01 4.50 6.63
C THR A 18 -2.15 4.79 5.68
N ALA A 19 -3.25 4.03 5.79
CA ALA A 19 -4.47 4.36 5.07
C ALA A 19 -4.99 5.79 5.34
N ALA A 20 -4.56 6.44 6.42
CA ALA A 20 -4.94 7.81 6.74
C ALA A 20 -4.19 8.86 5.91
N THR A 21 -3.01 8.53 5.37
CA THR A 21 -2.23 9.40 4.47
C THR A 21 -2.41 9.05 2.99
N ALA A 22 -3.07 7.93 2.70
CA ALA A 22 -3.25 7.45 1.33
C ALA A 22 -4.19 8.35 0.51
N SER A 23 -3.91 8.44 -0.79
CA SER A 23 -4.74 9.13 -1.77
C SER A 23 -6.14 8.51 -1.85
N PRO A 24 -7.19 9.31 -2.11
CA PRO A 24 -8.55 8.78 -2.28
C PRO A 24 -8.65 7.74 -3.41
N ASP A 25 -7.88 7.92 -4.48
CA ASP A 25 -7.85 6.98 -5.61
C ASP A 25 -7.26 5.64 -5.20
N TRP A 26 -6.17 5.64 -4.42
CA TRP A 26 -5.60 4.40 -3.90
C TRP A 26 -6.56 3.67 -2.97
N LEU A 27 -7.25 4.39 -2.08
CA LEU A 27 -8.25 3.79 -1.19
C LEU A 27 -9.39 3.14 -1.98
N LEU A 28 -9.90 3.81 -3.02
CA LEU A 28 -10.95 3.27 -3.88
C LEU A 28 -10.52 1.97 -4.57
N VAL A 29 -9.30 1.95 -5.13
CA VAL A 29 -8.77 0.77 -5.82
C VAL A 29 -8.52 -0.38 -4.82
N ARG A 30 -7.97 -0.08 -3.64
CA ARG A 30 -7.80 -1.06 -2.55
C ARG A 30 -9.12 -1.68 -2.15
N ASP A 31 -10.14 -0.87 -1.91
CA ASP A 31 -11.43 -1.37 -1.42
C ASP A 31 -12.14 -2.22 -2.48
N ARG A 32 -12.00 -1.89 -3.77
CA ARG A 32 -12.46 -2.75 -4.88
C ARG A 32 -11.71 -4.09 -4.92
N HIS A 33 -10.38 -4.07 -4.78
CA HIS A 33 -9.57 -5.29 -4.77
C HIS A 33 -9.93 -6.19 -3.59
N ILE A 34 -9.99 -5.64 -2.37
CA ILE A 34 -10.36 -6.39 -1.15
C ILE A 34 -11.80 -6.89 -1.23
N GLY A 35 -12.74 -6.05 -1.65
CA GLY A 35 -14.14 -6.43 -1.80
C GLY A 35 -14.31 -7.60 -2.77
N HIS A 36 -13.60 -7.58 -3.90
CA HIS A 36 -13.59 -8.69 -4.84
C HIS A 36 -12.97 -9.95 -4.24
N LEU A 37 -11.83 -9.84 -3.57
CA LEU A 37 -11.15 -10.96 -2.93
C LEU A 37 -12.03 -11.67 -1.89
N MET A 38 -12.81 -10.91 -1.12
CA MET A 38 -13.71 -11.46 -0.10
C MET A 38 -14.96 -12.12 -0.69
N ALA A 39 -15.44 -11.64 -1.85
CA ALA A 39 -16.64 -12.18 -2.50
C ALA A 39 -16.36 -13.32 -3.50
N CYS A 40 -15.17 -13.34 -4.11
CA CYS A 40 -14.84 -14.25 -5.21
C CYS A 40 -14.15 -15.53 -4.72
N ARG A 41 -14.84 -16.67 -4.82
CA ARG A 41 -14.29 -18.00 -4.48
C ARG A 41 -13.15 -18.48 -5.38
N ALA A 42 -13.03 -17.91 -6.58
CA ALA A 42 -11.94 -18.23 -7.49
C ALA A 42 -10.63 -17.52 -7.10
N CYS A 43 -10.73 -16.43 -6.33
CA CYS A 43 -9.57 -15.71 -5.81
C CYS A 43 -9.10 -16.32 -4.48
N TYR A 44 -7.80 -16.43 -4.30
CA TYR A 44 -7.17 -16.91 -3.08
C TYR A 44 -5.79 -16.24 -2.90
N ALA A 45 -5.81 -15.11 -2.18
CA ALA A 45 -4.64 -14.27 -1.93
C ALA A 45 -3.45 -14.99 -1.28
N PRO A 46 -3.62 -15.94 -0.34
CA PRO A 46 -2.46 -16.63 0.27
C PRO A 46 -1.58 -17.36 -0.75
N THR A 47 -2.14 -17.76 -1.89
CA THR A 47 -1.40 -18.41 -2.98
C THR A 47 -1.22 -17.52 -4.21
N GLY A 48 -1.63 -16.25 -4.14
CA GLY A 48 -1.63 -15.34 -5.29
C GLY A 48 -2.52 -15.79 -6.44
N ARG A 49 -3.56 -16.60 -6.16
CA ARG A 49 -4.50 -17.06 -7.19
C ARG A 49 -5.56 -15.98 -7.40
N TYR A 50 -5.73 -15.51 -8.62
CA TYR A 50 -6.75 -14.54 -8.98
C TYR A 50 -7.52 -15.02 -10.21
N CYS A 51 -8.82 -14.72 -10.26
CA CYS A 51 -9.55 -14.78 -11.52
C CYS A 51 -9.13 -13.61 -12.43
N VAL A 52 -9.58 -13.58 -13.69
CA VAL A 52 -9.21 -12.51 -14.64
C VAL A 52 -9.51 -11.11 -14.08
N VAL A 53 -10.71 -10.92 -13.51
CA VAL A 53 -11.11 -9.63 -12.90
C VAL A 53 -10.27 -9.32 -11.67
N GLY A 54 -10.04 -10.31 -10.80
CA GLY A 54 -9.22 -10.14 -9.60
C GLY A 54 -7.76 -9.78 -9.92
N ALA A 55 -7.21 -10.34 -11.01
CA ALA A 55 -5.86 -10.04 -11.49
C ALA A 55 -5.76 -8.60 -12.00
N GLU A 56 -6.77 -8.13 -12.75
CA GLU A 56 -6.83 -6.74 -13.20
C GLU A 56 -6.93 -5.77 -12.02
N LEU A 57 -7.80 -6.05 -11.04
CA LEU A 57 -7.90 -5.26 -9.82
C LEU A 57 -6.61 -5.26 -9.00
N TYR A 58 -5.88 -6.39 -8.99
CA TYR A 58 -4.59 -6.49 -8.32
C TYR A 58 -3.51 -5.66 -9.03
N GLN A 59 -3.48 -5.65 -10.37
CA GLN A 59 -2.56 -4.79 -11.13
C GLN A 59 -2.88 -3.32 -10.88
N GLN A 60 -4.15 -2.91 -10.99
CA GLN A 60 -4.58 -1.55 -10.67
C GLN A 60 -4.17 -1.14 -9.25
N TYR A 61 -4.35 -2.02 -8.26
CA TYR A 61 -3.93 -1.77 -6.88
C TYR A 61 -2.41 -1.57 -6.73
N ARG A 62 -1.60 -2.32 -7.49
CA ARG A 62 -0.14 -2.18 -7.47
C ARG A 62 0.36 -0.96 -8.19
N ASP A 63 -0.31 -0.56 -9.28
CA ASP A 63 0.10 0.54 -10.14
C ASP A 63 -0.37 1.90 -9.61
N THR A 64 -1.39 1.91 -8.74
CA THR A 64 -1.86 3.15 -8.10
C THR A 64 -0.88 3.56 -7.00
N GLU A 65 -0.39 4.79 -7.05
CA GLU A 65 0.46 5.36 -6.01
C GLU A 65 -0.35 5.56 -4.72
N MET A 66 0.18 5.07 -3.60
CA MET A 66 -0.47 5.21 -2.29
C MET A 66 -0.52 6.66 -1.85
N GLU A 67 0.54 7.42 -2.08
CA GLU A 67 0.63 8.82 -1.70
C GLU A 67 0.17 9.69 -2.88
N ALA A 68 -0.59 10.75 -2.60
CA ALA A 68 -0.84 11.77 -3.60
C ALA A 68 0.43 12.63 -3.73
N ILE A 69 0.99 12.74 -4.93
CA ILE A 69 2.05 13.74 -5.18
C ILE A 69 1.38 15.11 -5.06
N VAL A 70 1.74 15.84 -3.99
CA VAL A 70 1.30 17.22 -3.71
C VAL A 70 1.94 18.21 -4.67
#